data_AF-A0A439D003-F1
#
_entry.id   AF-A0A439D003-F1
#
_cell.length_a   1.000
_cell.length_b   1.000
_cell.length_c   1.000
_cell.angle_alpha   90.00
_cell.angle_beta   90.00
_cell.angle_gamma   90.00
#
_symmetry.space_group_name_H-M   'P 1'
#
loop_
_entity.id
_entity.type
_entity.pdbx_description
1 polymer ?
#
loop_
_entity_poly.entity_id
_entity_poly.type
_entity_poly.pdbx_seq_one_letter_code
_entity_poly.pdbx_strand_id
1 'polypeptide(L)'
;MQQQNTSSRSGHFTAPKRKRADTSNSTEPTSTNNKRQCLANSLCPSSSDDAKVLSAIDARYEVQLQSVISSSKIKQRVLAMLRHLTPPPTSSTIEPTTNMVISKTRISVLRAKATEASKLISIAEIAKREIERERLSSDGAVSEAEQRSIIGCPDEPGHDEDDEFEVMKTPFERAIEGRPLVRGVPVMSLFLSRSSIEELKRRYGEQTNTPST
;
A
#
# COMPACT_ATOMS: atom_id res chain seq x y z
N MET A 1 50.55 -17.00 -55.25
CA MET A 1 51.00 -16.14 -54.14
C MET A 1 50.62 -14.71 -54.47
N GLN A 2 50.00 -14.00 -53.53
CA GLN A 2 49.86 -12.53 -53.48
C GLN A 2 48.89 -11.90 -54.49
N GLN A 3 48.14 -10.84 -54.21
CA GLN A 3 47.66 -10.13 -53.01
C GLN A 3 46.55 -9.23 -53.61
N GLN A 4 45.31 -9.30 -53.14
CA GLN A 4 44.29 -8.30 -53.47
C GLN A 4 44.08 -7.44 -52.22
N ASN A 5 44.39 -6.15 -52.32
CA ASN A 5 44.13 -5.20 -51.24
C ASN A 5 43.39 -3.95 -51.75
N THR A 6 42.24 -3.73 -51.10
CA THR A 6 41.60 -2.46 -50.72
C THR A 6 41.24 -1.46 -51.81
N SER A 7 39.94 -1.45 -52.18
CA SER A 7 39.25 -0.27 -52.67
C SER A 7 38.52 0.40 -51.52
N SER A 8 38.88 1.64 -51.23
CA SER A 8 38.25 2.55 -50.26
C SER A 8 37.05 3.26 -50.92
N ARG A 9 35.88 3.26 -50.26
CA ARG A 9 34.82 4.25 -50.54
C ARG A 9 33.83 4.42 -49.39
N SER A 10 33.92 5.60 -48.77
CA SER A 10 32.92 6.46 -48.12
C SER A 10 31.69 5.87 -47.41
N GLY A 11 31.43 6.36 -46.19
CA GLY A 11 30.12 6.29 -45.57
C GLY A 11 30.02 7.04 -44.24
N HIS A 12 30.20 8.36 -44.26
CA HIS A 12 29.93 9.23 -43.10
C HIS A 12 28.40 9.40 -42.97
N PHE A 13 27.75 8.64 -42.09
CA PHE A 13 26.33 8.83 -41.78
C PHE A 13 26.18 9.82 -40.62
N THR A 14 25.79 11.05 -40.93
CA THR A 14 25.24 12.00 -39.95
C THR A 14 23.72 11.93 -40.02
N ALA A 15 23.07 11.63 -38.89
CA ALA A 15 21.62 11.57 -38.82
C ALA A 15 21.00 12.98 -38.70
N PRO A 16 19.81 13.24 -39.27
CA PRO A 16 19.34 14.59 -39.53
C PRO A 16 18.60 15.22 -38.35
N LYS A 17 18.97 16.45 -38.00
CA LYS A 17 18.19 17.37 -37.16
C LYS A 17 16.88 17.73 -37.88
N ARG A 18 15.73 17.38 -37.29
CA ARG A 18 14.43 17.92 -37.71
C ARG A 18 14.00 19.08 -36.80
N LYS A 19 13.54 20.13 -37.46
CA LYS A 19 13.19 21.47 -36.99
C LYS A 19 11.66 21.61 -37.00
N ARG A 20 11.12 22.07 -35.85
CA ARG A 20 9.83 22.72 -35.51
C ARG A 20 8.58 22.56 -36.38
N ALA A 21 7.44 22.35 -35.71
CA ALA A 21 6.22 23.13 -35.92
C ALA A 21 5.47 23.31 -34.60
N ASP A 22 5.21 24.56 -34.23
CA ASP A 22 4.25 24.97 -33.20
C ASP A 22 2.83 24.70 -33.72
N THR A 23 1.95 24.15 -32.88
CA THR A 23 0.50 24.23 -33.09
C THR A 23 -0.19 24.41 -31.74
N SER A 24 -0.94 25.50 -31.70
CA SER A 24 -1.63 26.14 -30.59
C SER A 24 -2.85 25.37 -30.08
N ASN A 25 -3.04 25.44 -28.75
CA ASN A 25 -4.29 25.48 -27.98
C ASN A 25 -5.50 24.66 -28.49
N SER A 26 -5.79 23.57 -27.78
CA SER A 26 -7.16 23.28 -27.36
C SER A 26 -7.16 22.91 -25.87
N THR A 27 -7.68 23.85 -25.08
CA THR A 27 -7.99 23.70 -23.67
C THR A 27 -9.25 22.86 -23.56
N GLU A 28 -9.10 21.55 -23.36
CA GLU A 28 -10.16 20.75 -22.75
C GLU A 28 -9.75 20.42 -21.32
N PRO A 29 -10.51 20.85 -20.30
CA PRO A 29 -10.30 20.36 -18.95
C PRO A 29 -10.74 18.90 -18.95
N THR A 30 -9.79 17.97 -19.03
CA THR A 30 -10.02 16.60 -18.59
C THR A 30 -10.38 16.66 -17.11
N SER A 31 -11.67 16.77 -16.86
CA SER A 31 -12.33 16.53 -15.58
C SER A 31 -11.96 15.11 -15.18
N THR A 32 -10.91 14.98 -14.37
CA THR A 32 -10.60 13.75 -13.66
C THR A 32 -11.71 13.57 -12.65
N ASN A 33 -12.82 13.00 -13.12
CA ASN A 33 -13.90 12.53 -12.28
C ASN A 33 -13.31 11.43 -11.39
N ASN A 34 -12.82 11.84 -10.22
CA ASN A 34 -12.32 11.01 -9.16
C ASN A 34 -13.49 10.22 -8.60
N LYS A 35 -13.98 9.24 -9.36
CA LYS A 35 -14.91 8.24 -8.86
C LYS A 35 -14.13 7.48 -7.80
N ARG A 36 -14.30 7.89 -6.53
CA ARG A 36 -13.74 7.21 -5.36
C ARG A 36 -14.01 5.73 -5.56
N GLN A 37 -12.94 4.97 -5.80
CA GLN A 37 -13.09 3.54 -6.05
C GLN A 37 -13.63 2.92 -4.76
N CYS A 38 -14.76 2.22 -4.87
CA CYS A 38 -15.35 1.48 -3.75
C CYS A 38 -14.30 0.54 -3.14
N LEU A 39 -14.19 0.50 -1.81
CA LEU A 39 -13.26 -0.33 -1.06
C LEU A 39 -13.43 -1.80 -1.38
N ALA A 40 -14.66 -2.27 -1.57
CA ALA A 40 -14.94 -3.65 -1.96
C ALA A 40 -14.23 -4.00 -3.28
N ASN A 41 -14.27 -3.11 -4.26
CA ASN A 41 -13.60 -3.31 -5.54
C ASN A 41 -12.07 -3.22 -5.43
N SER A 42 -11.56 -2.49 -4.44
CA SER A 42 -10.12 -2.23 -4.28
C SER A 42 -9.40 -3.29 -3.44
N LEU A 43 -10.10 -3.87 -2.47
CA LEU A 43 -9.57 -4.90 -1.58
C LEU A 43 -9.75 -6.32 -2.14
N CYS A 44 -10.71 -6.52 -3.04
CA CYS A 44 -11.06 -7.81 -3.64
C CYS A 44 -11.35 -8.87 -2.57
N PRO A 45 -12.40 -8.70 -1.73
CA PRO A 45 -12.74 -9.67 -0.72
C PRO A 45 -13.15 -11.01 -1.35
N SER A 46 -12.70 -12.11 -0.74
CA SER A 46 -13.07 -13.47 -1.18
C SER A 46 -14.48 -13.87 -0.71
N SER A 47 -15.02 -13.21 0.32
CA SER A 47 -16.34 -13.50 0.90
C SER A 47 -17.37 -12.43 0.54
N SER A 48 -18.60 -12.85 0.23
CA SER A 48 -19.74 -11.95 0.01
C SER A 48 -20.04 -11.06 1.23
N ASP A 49 -19.84 -11.57 2.45
CA ASP A 49 -20.09 -10.80 3.67
C ASP A 49 -19.04 -9.71 3.88
N ASP A 50 -17.78 -9.95 3.53
CA ASP A 50 -16.73 -8.91 3.55
C ASP A 50 -17.08 -7.78 2.59
N ALA A 51 -17.59 -8.09 1.39
CA ALA A 51 -18.03 -7.09 0.42
C ALA A 51 -19.16 -6.21 0.96
N LYS A 52 -20.14 -6.80 1.66
CA LYS A 52 -21.23 -6.05 2.32
C LYS A 52 -20.70 -5.13 3.42
N VAL A 53 -19.81 -5.64 4.28
CA VAL A 53 -19.19 -4.85 5.36
C VAL A 53 -18.40 -3.67 4.79
N LEU A 54 -17.58 -3.90 3.76
CA LEU A 54 -16.82 -2.83 3.09
C LEU A 54 -17.72 -1.80 2.42
N SER A 55 -18.82 -2.23 1.80
CA SER A 55 -19.80 -1.30 1.21
C SER A 55 -20.52 -0.47 2.29
N ALA A 56 -20.83 -1.05 3.44
CA ALA A 56 -21.43 -0.32 4.56
C ALA A 56 -20.44 0.70 5.13
N ILE A 57 -19.15 0.34 5.19
CA ILE A 57 -18.08 1.23 5.63
C ILE A 57 -17.95 2.43 4.69
N ASP A 58 -17.92 2.21 3.38
CA ASP A 58 -17.84 3.30 2.39
C ASP A 58 -19.02 4.28 2.47
N ALA A 59 -20.21 3.79 2.80
CA ALA A 59 -21.39 4.63 2.94
C ALA A 59 -21.31 5.54 4.18
N ARG A 60 -20.77 5.02 5.29
CA ARG A 60 -20.80 5.66 6.61
C ARG A 60 -19.57 6.51 6.92
N TYR A 61 -18.41 6.09 6.43
CA TYR A 61 -17.12 6.63 6.85
C TYR A 61 -16.37 7.32 5.73
N GLU A 62 -15.42 8.17 6.11
CA GLU A 62 -14.49 8.76 5.16
C GLU A 62 -13.24 7.90 5.05
N VAL A 63 -13.19 7.05 4.01
CA VAL A 63 -12.09 6.10 3.84
C VAL A 63 -11.03 6.57 2.85
N GLN A 64 -9.76 6.38 3.23
CA GLN A 64 -8.59 6.55 2.39
C GLN A 64 -7.81 5.23 2.31
N LEU A 65 -7.69 4.68 1.09
CA LEU A 65 -6.88 3.49 0.83
C LEU A 65 -5.47 3.87 0.36
N GLN A 66 -4.44 3.27 0.95
CA GLN A 66 -3.05 3.47 0.56
C GLN A 66 -2.36 2.12 0.31
N SER A 67 -1.78 1.96 -0.89
CA SER A 67 -0.99 0.78 -1.21
C SER A 67 0.47 0.94 -0.76
N VAL A 68 1.00 -0.09 -0.11
CA VAL A 68 2.41 -0.21 0.28
C VAL A 68 3.10 -1.19 -0.67
N ILE A 69 4.08 -0.67 -1.40
CA ILE A 69 4.90 -1.41 -2.36
C ILE A 69 6.39 -1.20 -2.05
N SER A 70 7.27 -1.91 -2.76
CA SER A 70 8.72 -1.82 -2.59
C SER A 70 9.25 -0.39 -2.61
N SER A 71 8.73 0.46 -3.51
CA SER A 71 9.11 1.86 -3.66
C SER A 71 8.42 2.85 -2.71
N SER A 72 7.40 2.42 -1.95
CA SER A 72 6.71 3.30 -0.99
C SER A 72 7.69 3.79 0.07
N LYS A 73 7.73 5.13 0.26
CA LYS A 73 8.53 5.74 1.31
C LYS A 73 7.75 5.74 2.62
N ILE A 74 8.30 5.10 3.66
CA ILE A 74 7.65 4.96 4.97
C ILE A 74 7.18 6.32 5.49
N LYS A 75 8.08 7.31 5.55
CA LYS A 75 7.77 8.68 6.03
C LYS A 75 6.60 9.31 5.28
N GLN A 76 6.55 9.19 3.95
CA GLN A 76 5.47 9.78 3.15
C GLN A 76 4.11 9.10 3.42
N ARG A 77 4.10 7.77 3.59
CA ARG A 77 2.88 7.02 3.91
C ARG A 77 2.36 7.35 5.31
N VAL A 78 3.24 7.41 6.29
CA VAL A 78 2.91 7.85 7.66
C VAL A 78 2.29 9.26 7.61
N LEU A 79 2.95 10.23 6.99
CA LEU A 79 2.45 11.61 6.91
C LEU A 79 1.11 11.72 6.19
N ALA A 80 0.93 10.99 5.09
CA ALA A 80 -0.34 10.98 4.36
C ALA A 80 -1.47 10.42 5.23
N MET A 81 -1.19 9.37 5.99
CA MET A 81 -2.16 8.75 6.89
C MET A 81 -2.50 9.64 8.09
N LEU A 82 -1.51 10.25 8.72
CA LEU A 82 -1.75 11.19 9.84
C LEU A 82 -2.56 12.39 9.40
N ARG A 83 -2.27 12.97 8.23
CA ARG A 83 -3.07 14.08 7.67
C ARG A 83 -4.53 13.69 7.45
N HIS A 84 -4.78 12.44 7.03
CA HIS A 84 -6.14 11.94 6.87
C HIS A 84 -6.84 11.79 8.21
N LEU A 85 -6.19 11.12 9.17
CA LEU A 85 -6.77 10.80 10.47
C LEU A 85 -6.86 12.01 11.43
N THR A 86 -6.03 13.02 11.24
CA THR A 86 -5.99 14.27 12.02
C THR A 86 -6.35 15.46 11.13
N PRO A 87 -7.64 15.77 10.93
CA PRO A 87 -8.02 17.00 10.27
C PRO A 87 -7.52 18.22 11.07
N PRO A 88 -7.11 19.31 10.39
CA PRO A 88 -6.82 20.56 11.08
C PRO A 88 -8.08 21.04 11.83
N PRO A 89 -7.91 21.68 13.01
CA PRO A 89 -9.03 22.24 13.75
C PRO A 89 -9.74 23.25 12.84
N THR A 90 -11.01 23.00 12.57
CA THR A 90 -11.85 23.89 11.76
C THR A 90 -12.06 25.19 12.52
N SER A 91 -11.20 26.19 12.28
CA SER A 91 -11.47 27.59 12.63
C SER A 91 -12.51 28.14 11.64
N SER A 92 -13.76 27.75 11.83
CA SER A 92 -14.91 28.40 11.18
C SER A 92 -15.87 28.88 12.26
N THR A 93 -15.54 30.04 12.82
CA THR A 93 -16.52 31.04 13.21
C THR A 93 -17.39 31.34 11.99
N ILE A 94 -18.68 31.05 12.06
CA ILE A 94 -19.84 31.79 11.51
C ILE A 94 -21.07 30.86 11.56
N GLU A 95 -21.99 31.22 12.46
CA GLU A 95 -23.44 30.96 12.53
C GLU A 95 -24.01 29.51 12.57
N PRO A 96 -24.91 29.21 13.52
CA PRO A 96 -25.53 27.90 13.67
C PRO A 96 -26.80 27.79 12.82
N THR A 97 -26.71 27.24 11.62
CA THR A 97 -27.90 26.72 10.92
C THR A 97 -27.99 25.21 11.09
N THR A 98 -29.08 24.82 11.75
CA THR A 98 -29.64 23.51 12.12
C THR A 98 -29.40 22.35 11.14
N ASN A 99 -28.15 21.92 10.96
CA ASN A 99 -27.80 20.60 10.43
C ASN A 99 -26.42 20.25 11.00
N MET A 100 -26.40 19.47 12.09
CA MET A 100 -25.17 18.98 12.70
C MET A 100 -24.30 18.33 11.62
N VAL A 101 -23.22 18.99 11.22
CA VAL A 101 -22.20 18.40 10.36
C VAL A 101 -21.52 17.35 11.22
N ILE A 102 -22.05 16.12 11.19
CA ILE A 102 -21.40 14.97 11.77
C ILE A 102 -20.12 14.77 10.95
N SER A 103 -19.00 15.20 11.51
CA SER A 103 -17.67 14.89 10.98
C SER A 103 -17.56 13.38 10.88
N LYS A 104 -17.71 12.83 9.68
CA LYS A 104 -17.67 11.38 9.46
C LYS A 104 -16.36 10.83 10.03
N THR A 105 -16.43 9.77 10.83
CA THR A 105 -15.24 9.08 11.32
C THR A 105 -14.38 8.67 10.12
N ARG A 106 -13.07 8.90 10.24
CA ARG A 106 -12.10 8.68 9.18
C ARG A 106 -11.38 7.36 9.37
N ILE A 107 -11.21 6.63 8.27
CA ILE A 107 -10.52 5.35 8.24
C ILE A 107 -9.40 5.44 7.22
N SER A 108 -8.19 5.08 7.63
CA SER A 108 -7.08 4.83 6.71
C SER A 108 -6.90 3.33 6.55
N VAL A 109 -6.81 2.86 5.31
CA VAL A 109 -6.59 1.45 4.98
C VAL A 109 -5.22 1.33 4.34
N LEU A 110 -4.32 0.55 4.94
CA LEU A 110 -3.05 0.18 4.34
C LEU A 110 -3.19 -1.19 3.68
N ARG A 111 -2.68 -1.38 2.46
CA ARG A 111 -2.71 -2.66 1.75
C ARG A 111 -1.36 -3.00 1.13
N ALA A 112 -0.88 -4.23 1.33
CA ALA A 112 0.39 -4.71 0.79
C ALA A 112 0.33 -6.18 0.38
N LYS A 113 1.16 -6.56 -0.59
CA LYS A 113 1.48 -7.98 -0.84
C LYS A 113 2.37 -8.52 0.27
N ALA A 114 2.43 -9.83 0.43
CA ALA A 114 3.24 -10.52 1.44
C ALA A 114 4.71 -10.04 1.49
N THR A 115 5.32 -9.79 0.33
CA THR A 115 6.72 -9.30 0.22
C THR A 115 6.94 -7.92 0.84
N GLU A 116 5.87 -7.16 1.07
CA GLU A 116 5.90 -5.79 1.59
C GLU A 116 5.18 -5.66 2.94
N ALA A 117 4.76 -6.78 3.54
CA ALA A 117 4.00 -6.80 4.80
C ALA A 117 4.79 -6.17 5.95
N SER A 118 6.09 -6.47 6.09
CA SER A 118 6.94 -5.88 7.13
C SER A 118 7.01 -4.35 7.04
N LYS A 119 7.04 -3.81 5.81
CA LYS A 119 7.01 -2.36 5.58
C LYS A 119 5.65 -1.77 5.94
N LEU A 120 4.57 -2.46 5.59
CA LEU A 120 3.21 -2.05 5.93
C LEU A 120 3.01 -2.00 7.45
N ILE A 121 3.48 -3.01 8.19
CA ILE A 121 3.42 -3.05 9.66
C ILE A 121 4.24 -1.88 10.23
N SER A 122 5.46 -1.66 9.73
CA SER A 122 6.31 -0.54 10.17
C SER A 122 5.61 0.81 10.00
N ILE A 123 4.92 1.04 8.89
CA ILE A 123 4.15 2.27 8.65
C ILE A 123 3.01 2.40 9.66
N ALA A 124 2.25 1.33 9.88
CA ALA A 124 1.13 1.31 10.83
C ALA A 124 1.60 1.62 12.26
N GLU A 125 2.66 0.96 12.72
CA GLU A 125 3.21 1.12 14.07
C GLU A 125 3.80 2.53 14.28
N ILE A 126 4.52 3.08 13.30
CA ILE A 126 5.01 4.45 13.41
C ILE A 126 3.84 5.42 13.55
N ALA A 127 2.83 5.33 12.69
CA ALA A 127 1.71 6.24 12.75
C ALA A 127 0.86 6.09 14.03
N LYS A 128 0.72 4.87 14.55
CA LYS A 128 0.08 4.62 15.84
C LYS A 128 0.81 5.36 16.96
N ARG A 129 2.14 5.26 17.02
CA ARG A 129 2.98 6.01 17.98
C ARG A 129 2.84 7.52 17.84
N GLU A 130 2.75 8.03 16.61
CA GLU A 130 2.53 9.48 16.38
C GLU A 130 1.15 9.93 16.91
N ILE A 131 0.09 9.14 16.68
CA ILE A 131 -1.26 9.45 17.19
C ILE A 131 -1.29 9.43 18.72
N GLU A 132 -0.64 8.45 19.35
CA GLU A 132 -0.52 8.36 20.81
C GLU A 132 0.32 9.52 21.38
N ARG A 133 1.41 9.90 20.70
CA ARG A 133 2.23 11.06 21.08
C ARG A 133 1.46 12.36 20.98
N GLU A 134 0.65 12.57 19.93
CA GLU A 134 -0.22 13.74 19.82
C GLU A 134 -1.20 13.82 21.00
N ARG A 135 -1.78 12.68 21.43
CA ARG A 135 -2.68 12.62 22.59
C ARG A 135 -1.97 12.97 23.91
N LEU A 136 -0.76 12.47 24.10
CA LEU A 136 0.08 12.75 25.28
C LEU A 136 0.69 14.16 25.25
N SER A 137 0.88 14.77 24.08
CA SER A 137 1.40 16.14 23.98
C SER A 137 0.34 17.19 24.36
N SER A 138 -0.94 16.83 24.28
CA SER A 138 -2.05 17.62 24.86
C SER A 138 -2.20 17.44 26.38
N ASP A 139 -1.53 16.47 27.00
CA ASP A 139 -1.59 16.17 28.43
C ASP A 139 -0.18 15.78 28.90
N GLY A 140 0.67 16.80 29.08
CA GLY A 140 2.14 16.68 29.01
C GLY A 140 2.77 15.56 29.82
N ALA A 141 3.42 14.63 29.12
CA ALA A 141 4.55 13.84 29.63
C ALA A 141 5.41 13.35 28.47
N VAL A 142 6.67 13.78 28.44
CA VAL A 142 7.68 13.34 27.49
C VAL A 142 8.35 12.09 28.05
N SER A 143 8.31 10.96 27.34
CA SER A 143 9.20 9.84 27.60
C SER A 143 9.92 9.43 26.32
N GLU A 144 11.24 9.49 26.38
CA GLU A 144 12.17 9.05 25.34
C GLU A 144 12.18 7.52 25.31
N ALA A 145 12.09 6.94 24.11
CA ALA A 145 12.14 5.49 23.91
C ALA A 145 13.43 5.12 23.16
N GLU A 146 14.32 4.42 23.87
CA GLU A 146 15.54 3.82 23.35
C GLU A 146 15.25 2.76 22.27
N GLN A 147 16.01 2.82 21.17
CA GLN A 147 16.02 1.81 20.13
C GLN A 147 16.89 0.63 20.56
N ARG A 148 16.29 -0.54 20.76
CA ARG A 148 17.04 -1.81 20.83
C ARG A 148 16.91 -2.56 19.51
N SER A 149 18.01 -2.56 18.77
CA SER A 149 18.26 -3.44 17.62
C SER A 149 18.78 -4.77 18.13
N ILE A 150 18.04 -5.86 17.93
CA ILE A 150 18.53 -7.23 18.14
C ILE A 150 18.71 -7.85 16.77
N ILE A 151 19.97 -7.92 16.34
CA ILE A 151 20.46 -8.75 15.24
C ILE A 151 20.80 -10.10 15.86
N GLY A 152 20.23 -11.17 15.29
CA GLY A 152 20.57 -12.54 15.64
C GLY A 152 20.46 -13.45 14.41
N CYS A 153 21.61 -13.89 13.93
CA CYS A 153 21.88 -15.07 13.10
C CYS A 153 23.16 -15.69 13.73
N PRO A 154 23.52 -16.98 13.59
CA PRO A 154 23.08 -17.95 12.58
C PRO A 154 22.97 -19.44 13.05
N ASP A 155 22.89 -20.36 12.06
CA ASP A 155 23.39 -21.77 12.05
C ASP A 155 22.52 -22.87 12.72
N GLU A 156 22.30 -24.10 12.20
CA GLU A 156 22.96 -24.98 11.18
C GLU A 156 21.97 -26.11 10.73
N PRO A 157 22.31 -26.96 9.73
CA PRO A 157 21.42 -27.92 9.08
C PRO A 157 21.44 -29.33 9.72
N GLY A 158 20.32 -30.03 9.58
CA GLY A 158 20.15 -31.45 9.85
C GLY A 158 18.71 -31.83 9.49
N HIS A 159 18.36 -33.01 8.98
CA HIS A 159 19.04 -34.27 8.78
C HIS A 159 18.25 -34.98 7.67
N ASP A 160 18.93 -35.66 6.75
CA ASP A 160 18.34 -36.45 5.67
C ASP A 160 17.61 -37.66 6.25
N GLU A 161 16.33 -37.81 5.93
CA GLU A 161 15.61 -39.08 6.04
C GLU A 161 14.91 -39.33 4.70
N ASP A 162 15.17 -40.52 4.15
CA ASP A 162 14.87 -40.94 2.80
C ASP A 162 13.37 -40.92 2.49
N ASP A 163 12.89 -39.83 1.89
CA ASP A 163 11.60 -39.79 1.20
C ASP A 163 11.80 -40.24 -0.26
N GLU A 164 11.13 -41.33 -0.62
CA GLU A 164 11.00 -41.87 -1.97
C GLU A 164 10.35 -40.81 -2.89
N PHE A 165 11.20 -40.00 -3.53
CA PHE A 165 10.76 -38.88 -4.37
C PHE A 165 9.94 -39.38 -5.56
N GLU A 166 8.65 -39.02 -5.59
CA GLU A 166 7.95 -38.87 -6.86
C GLU A 166 8.74 -37.87 -7.72
N VAL A 167 9.14 -38.30 -8.92
CA VAL A 167 9.84 -37.45 -9.88
C VAL A 167 8.97 -36.22 -10.16
N MET A 168 9.31 -35.10 -9.54
CA MET A 168 8.66 -33.82 -9.80
C MET A 168 8.84 -33.49 -11.28
N LYS A 169 7.72 -33.37 -11.99
CA LYS A 169 7.73 -32.99 -13.40
C LYS A 169 8.55 -31.73 -13.61
N THR A 170 9.47 -31.81 -14.56
CA THR A 170 10.37 -30.71 -14.88
C THR A 170 9.57 -29.48 -15.34
N PRO A 171 10.12 -28.26 -15.24
CA PRO A 171 9.47 -27.06 -15.79
C PRO A 171 9.06 -27.20 -17.26
N PHE A 172 9.80 -28.00 -18.03
CA PHE A 172 9.50 -28.33 -19.43
C PHE A 172 8.27 -29.24 -19.54
N GLU A 173 8.17 -30.29 -18.72
CA GLU A 173 7.01 -31.20 -18.67
C GLU A 173 5.73 -30.49 -18.21
N ARG A 174 5.85 -29.56 -17.25
CA ARG A 174 4.71 -28.73 -16.83
C ARG A 174 4.25 -27.76 -17.92
N ALA A 175 5.16 -27.29 -18.77
CA ALA A 175 4.85 -26.37 -19.86
C ALA A 175 4.09 -27.07 -21.02
N ILE A 176 4.38 -28.34 -21.30
CA ILE A 176 3.64 -29.14 -22.30
C ILE A 176 2.26 -29.59 -21.81
N GLU A 177 2.01 -29.62 -20.50
CA GLU A 177 0.70 -29.95 -19.91
C GLU A 177 -0.33 -28.83 -20.01
N GLY A 178 0.07 -27.64 -20.47
CA GLY A 178 -0.85 -26.52 -20.73
C GLY A 178 -1.59 -25.98 -19.51
N ARG A 179 -1.28 -26.46 -18.29
CA ARG A 179 -1.91 -25.98 -17.05
C ARG A 179 -1.21 -24.71 -16.60
N PRO A 180 -1.92 -23.58 -16.46
CA PRO A 180 -1.31 -22.34 -15.97
C PRO A 180 -0.80 -22.52 -14.54
N LEU A 181 0.45 -22.12 -14.29
CA LEU A 181 1.01 -22.08 -12.94
C LEU A 181 0.36 -20.95 -12.15
N VAL A 182 -0.68 -21.26 -11.36
CA VAL A 182 -1.36 -20.29 -10.50
C VAL A 182 -0.63 -20.20 -9.16
N ARG A 183 0.19 -19.16 -8.97
CA ARG A 183 0.78 -18.83 -7.68
C ARG A 183 -0.07 -17.77 -6.97
N GLY A 184 -0.76 -18.17 -5.90
CA GLY A 184 -1.43 -17.22 -5.01
C GLY A 184 -0.41 -16.35 -4.28
N VAL A 185 -0.55 -15.03 -4.37
CA VAL A 185 0.27 -14.08 -3.59
C VAL A 185 -0.59 -13.53 -2.45
N PRO A 186 -0.26 -13.82 -1.18
CA PRO A 186 -1.03 -13.28 -0.06
C PRO A 186 -0.98 -11.76 -0.04
N VAL A 187 -2.08 -11.14 0.39
CA VAL A 187 -2.24 -9.69 0.53
C VAL A 187 -2.74 -9.40 1.94
N MET A 188 -2.09 -8.47 2.62
CA MET A 188 -2.46 -7.99 3.95
C MET A 188 -3.11 -6.61 3.82
N SER A 189 -4.17 -6.37 4.60
CA SER A 189 -4.79 -5.06 4.74
C SER A 189 -4.98 -4.72 6.21
N LEU A 190 -4.65 -3.50 6.62
CA LEU A 190 -4.84 -2.99 7.97
C LEU A 190 -5.75 -1.76 7.94
N PHE A 191 -6.72 -1.70 8.84
CA PHE A 191 -7.63 -0.59 9.03
C PHE A 191 -7.23 0.20 10.28
N LEU A 192 -7.00 1.50 10.12
CA LEU A 192 -6.64 2.39 11.21
C LEU A 192 -7.69 3.50 11.33
N SER A 193 -8.18 3.72 12.55
CA SER A 193 -9.15 4.75 12.90
C SER A 193 -8.84 5.29 14.30
N ARG A 194 -9.21 6.54 14.57
CA ARG A 194 -9.09 7.13 15.92
C ARG A 194 -10.24 6.75 16.85
N SER A 195 -11.36 6.30 16.29
CA SER A 195 -12.57 5.87 17.00
C SER A 195 -12.88 4.40 16.68
N SER A 196 -13.55 3.72 17.61
CA SER A 196 -14.01 2.34 17.39
C SER A 196 -15.02 2.25 16.24
N ILE A 197 -14.92 1.16 15.46
CA ILE A 197 -15.82 0.88 14.34
C ILE A 197 -16.32 -0.55 14.49
N GLU A 198 -17.51 -0.67 15.07
CA GLU A 198 -18.06 -1.96 15.52
C GLU A 198 -18.22 -2.98 14.39
N GLU A 199 -18.52 -2.53 13.17
CA GLU A 199 -18.63 -3.40 12.00
C GLU A 199 -17.29 -4.02 11.62
N LEU A 200 -16.18 -3.26 11.73
CA LEU A 200 -14.83 -3.78 11.48
C LEU A 200 -14.39 -4.71 12.61
N LYS A 201 -14.63 -4.33 13.88
CA LYS A 201 -14.29 -5.15 15.03
C LYS A 201 -14.97 -6.50 15.01
N ARG A 202 -16.28 -6.51 14.76
CA ARG A 202 -17.07 -7.75 14.69
C ARG A 202 -16.61 -8.66 13.57
N ARG A 203 -16.15 -8.10 12.43
CA ARG A 203 -15.78 -8.89 11.25
C ARG A 203 -14.33 -9.37 11.26
N TYR A 204 -13.40 -8.52 11.68
CA TYR A 204 -11.96 -8.77 11.54
C TYR A 204 -11.21 -8.78 12.88
N GLY A 205 -11.90 -8.55 13.99
CA GLY A 205 -11.29 -8.37 15.31
C GLY A 205 -10.74 -6.96 15.53
N GLU A 206 -10.20 -6.73 16.73
CA GLU A 206 -9.52 -5.50 17.10
C GLU A 206 -8.19 -5.83 17.78
N GLN A 207 -7.15 -5.08 17.44
CA GLN A 207 -5.87 -5.15 18.14
C GLN A 207 -5.71 -3.89 19.00
N THR A 208 -5.94 -4.03 20.31
CA THR A 208 -5.74 -2.96 21.30
C THR A 208 -4.48 -3.22 22.13
N ASN A 209 -3.70 -2.18 22.43
CA ASN A 209 -2.53 -2.28 23.30
C ASN A 209 -2.88 -2.25 24.81
N THR A 210 -4.16 -2.16 25.17
CA THR A 210 -4.56 -2.11 26.57
C THR A 210 -4.40 -3.50 27.20
N PRO A 211 -3.61 -3.65 28.27
CA PRO A 211 -3.56 -4.91 29.00
C PRO A 211 -4.97 -5.22 29.52
N SER A 212 -5.45 -6.44 29.29
CA SER A 212 -6.68 -6.93 29.90
C SER A 212 -6.51 -6.84 31.42
N THR A 213 -7.26 -5.94 32.06
CA THR A 213 -7.38 -5.88 33.52
C THR A 213 -8.23 -7.05 33.99
#